data_AF-A0A957TI93-F1
#
_entry.id   AF-A0A957TI93-F1
#
_cell.length_a   1.000
_cell.length_b   1.000
_cell.length_c   1.000
_cell.angle_alpha   90.00
_cell.angle_beta   90.00
_cell.angle_gamma   90.00
#
_symmetry.space_group_name_H-M   'P 1'
#
loop_
_entity.id
_entity.type
_entity.pdbx_description
1 polymer ?
#
loop_
_entity_poly.entity_id
_entity_poly.type
_entity_poly.pdbx_seq_one_letter_code
_entity_poly.pdbx_strand_id
1 'polypeptide(L)'
;LWNVTIPMVSPVILFNMVMSLIAGFQYFTLPWLLTQGGPNQATEFYSLFLFRNAFVYLRMGKASALAWLLFIVIIVFTTILFRVSGRWIYYAGASR
;
A
#
# COMPACT_ATOMS: atom_id res chain seq x y z
N LEU A 1 -28.13 8.80 -9.04
CA LEU A 1 -26.93 7.94 -8.86
C LEU A 1 -25.87 8.60 -7.98
N TRP A 2 -25.37 9.80 -8.34
CA TRP A 2 -24.34 10.53 -7.57
C TRP A 2 -24.71 10.88 -6.11
N ASN A 3 -26.00 11.09 -5.79
CA ASN A 3 -26.42 11.52 -4.45
C ASN A 3 -26.91 10.40 -3.51
N VAL A 4 -27.04 9.17 -3.99
CA VAL A 4 -27.64 8.07 -3.19
C VAL A 4 -26.72 6.85 -3.16
N THR A 5 -26.22 6.41 -4.32
CA THR A 5 -25.41 5.19 -4.41
C THR A 5 -23.97 5.43 -3.96
N ILE A 6 -23.36 6.55 -4.34
CA ILE A 6 -21.96 6.86 -3.99
C ILE A 6 -21.77 7.09 -2.47
N PRO A 7 -22.65 7.82 -1.76
CA PRO A 7 -22.53 7.97 -0.31
C PRO A 7 -22.74 6.64 0.44
N MET A 8 -23.69 5.80 0.01
CA MET A 8 -23.98 4.52 0.68
C MET A 8 -22.86 3.48 0.51
N VAL A 9 -22.18 3.47 -0.63
CA VAL A 9 -21.05 2.55 -0.89
C VAL A 9 -19.70 3.18 -0.52
N SER A 10 -19.68 4.45 -0.08
CA SER A 10 -18.46 5.15 0.33
C SER A 10 -17.58 4.37 1.34
N PRO A 11 -18.11 3.61 2.33
CA PRO A 11 -17.26 2.84 3.24
C PRO A 11 -16.53 1.70 2.51
N VAL A 12 -17.20 1.05 1.55
CA VAL A 12 -16.65 -0.09 0.79
C VAL A 12 -15.63 0.39 -0.25
N ILE A 13 -15.87 1.54 -0.87
CA ILE A 13 -14.93 2.17 -1.81
C ILE A 13 -13.64 2.58 -1.07
N LEU A 14 -13.77 3.16 0.13
CA LEU A 14 -12.63 3.50 0.95
C LEU A 14 -11.83 2.28 1.41
N PHE A 15 -12.51 1.22 1.83
CA PHE A 15 -11.84 -0.02 2.17
C PHE A 15 -11.05 -0.61 0.99
N ASN A 16 -11.67 -0.66 -0.20
CA ASN A 16 -10.98 -1.11 -1.41
C ASN A 16 -9.80 -0.20 -1.77
N MET A 17 -9.95 1.11 -1.65
CA MET A 17 -8.88 2.08 -1.89
C MET A 17 -7.70 1.88 -0.94
N VAL A 18 -7.95 1.64 0.36
CA VAL A 18 -6.91 1.30 1.34
C VAL A 18 -6.20 0.02 0.94
N MET A 19 -6.96 -1.03 0.61
CA MET A 19 -6.39 -2.32 0.20
C MET A 19 -5.55 -2.20 -1.09
N SER A 20 -6.04 -1.46 -2.09
CA SER A 20 -5.28 -1.20 -3.32
C SER A 20 -4.02 -0.38 -3.08
N LEU A 21 -4.05 0.60 -2.17
CA LEU A 21 -2.88 1.39 -1.80
C LEU A 21 -1.81 0.51 -1.12
N ILE A 22 -2.22 -0.32 -0.15
CA ILE A 22 -1.33 -1.27 0.52
C ILE A 22 -0.74 -2.27 -0.48
N ALA A 23 -1.57 -2.83 -1.36
CA ALA A 23 -1.14 -3.76 -2.39
C ALA A 23 -0.16 -3.11 -3.39
N GLY A 24 -0.32 -1.82 -3.70
CA GLY A 24 0.62 -1.06 -4.52
C GLY A 24 2.00 -0.90 -3.87
N PHE A 25 2.07 -0.64 -2.56
CA PHE A 25 3.35 -0.60 -1.84
C PHE A 25 4.01 -1.99 -1.70
N GLN A 26 3.21 -3.05 -1.69
CA GLN A 26 3.69 -4.44 -1.64
C GLN A 26 3.88 -5.06 -3.03
N TYR A 27 3.75 -4.27 -4.10
CA TYR A 27 3.80 -4.79 -5.45
C TYR A 27 5.23 -5.21 -5.81
N PHE A 28 5.45 -6.53 -5.87
CA PHE A 28 6.77 -7.14 -6.09
C PHE A 28 6.85 -7.88 -7.44
N THR A 29 5.78 -8.56 -7.82
CA THR A 29 5.81 -9.58 -8.88
C THR A 29 5.99 -9.01 -10.28
N LEU A 30 5.28 -7.93 -10.60
CA LEU A 30 5.27 -7.33 -11.95
C LEU A 30 6.55 -6.55 -12.29
N PRO A 31 7.09 -5.70 -11.40
CA PRO A 31 8.36 -5.02 -11.66
C PRO A 31 9.53 -5.99 -11.82
N TRP A 32 9.55 -7.06 -11.02
CA TRP A 32 10.54 -8.13 -11.13
C TRP A 32 10.43 -8.87 -12.46
N LEU A 33 9.22 -9.31 -12.82
CA LEU A 33 9.00 -10.09 -14.05
C LEU A 33 9.28 -9.28 -15.33
N LEU A 34 8.91 -8.00 -15.35
CA LEU A 34 9.00 -7.18 -16.56
C LEU A 34 10.36 -6.53 -16.77
N THR A 35 11.04 -6.11 -15.70
CA THR A 35 12.25 -5.27 -15.82
C THR A 35 13.44 -5.75 -15.00
N GLN A 36 13.23 -6.67 -14.04
CA GLN A 36 14.23 -7.04 -13.03
C GLN A 36 14.98 -5.86 -12.37
N GLY A 37 14.41 -4.65 -12.40
CA GLY A 37 15.03 -3.41 -11.91
C GLY A 37 15.85 -2.59 -12.95
N GLY A 38 15.63 -2.78 -14.26
CA GLY A 38 16.37 -2.09 -15.33
C GLY A 38 15.56 -1.09 -16.18
N PRO A 39 16.22 -0.09 -16.83
CA PRO A 39 17.66 0.20 -16.84
C PRO A 39 18.08 1.16 -15.71
N ASN A 40 19.26 0.92 -15.13
CA ASN A 40 19.90 1.80 -14.15
C ASN A 40 19.15 2.03 -12.82
N GLN A 41 18.54 0.97 -12.25
CA GLN A 41 17.79 1.04 -10.99
C GLN A 41 16.57 1.98 -11.00
N ALA A 42 16.20 2.54 -12.16
CA ALA A 42 15.10 3.50 -12.28
C ALA A 42 13.72 2.90 -11.94
N THR A 43 13.59 1.58 -11.98
CA THR A 43 12.38 0.82 -11.62
C THR A 43 12.58 -0.07 -10.40
N GLU A 44 13.63 0.13 -9.59
CA GLU A 44 13.76 -0.58 -8.32
C GLU A 44 12.72 -0.06 -7.32
N PHE A 45 11.54 -0.66 -7.36
CA PHE A 45 10.58 -0.53 -6.27
C PHE A 45 11.23 -0.99 -4.97
N TYR A 46 10.82 -0.35 -3.86
CA TYR A 46 11.35 -0.65 -2.53
C TYR A 46 11.23 -2.15 -2.17
N SER A 47 10.15 -2.80 -2.62
CA SER A 47 9.91 -4.24 -2.50
C SER A 47 11.00 -5.09 -3.18
N LEU A 48 11.50 -4.64 -4.33
CA LEU A 48 12.54 -5.31 -5.10
C LEU A 48 13.92 -5.18 -4.44
N PHE A 49 14.22 -3.99 -3.92
CA PHE A 49 15.46 -3.73 -3.18
C PHE A 49 15.54 -4.58 -1.91
N LEU A 50 14.43 -4.68 -1.18
CA LEU A 50 14.33 -5.54 0.00
C LEU A 50 14.56 -7.02 -0.36
N PHE A 51 13.90 -7.51 -1.41
CA PHE A 51 14.05 -8.89 -1.87
C PHE A 51 15.49 -9.21 -2.27
N ARG A 52 16.15 -8.34 -3.04
CA ARG A 52 17.56 -8.51 -3.40
C ARG A 52 18.46 -8.57 -2.16
N ASN A 53 18.24 -7.70 -1.18
CA ASN A 53 19.01 -7.73 0.06
C ASN A 53 18.78 -9.00 0.90
N ALA A 54 17.56 -9.54 0.91
CA ALA A 54 17.20 -10.76 1.64
C ALA A 54 17.75 -12.03 0.99
N PHE A 55 17.55 -12.19 -0.32
CA PHE A 55 17.74 -13.46 -1.01
C PHE A 55 18.94 -13.49 -1.97
N VAL A 56 19.36 -12.34 -2.52
CA VAL A 56 20.51 -12.28 -3.43
C VAL A 56 21.80 -11.99 -2.66
N TYR A 57 21.79 -10.93 -1.85
CA TYR A 57 22.95 -10.55 -1.05
C TYR A 57 23.04 -11.28 0.30
N LEU A 58 22.00 -12.06 0.65
CA LEU A 58 21.90 -12.82 1.92
C LEU A 58 22.12 -11.96 3.18
N ARG A 59 21.87 -10.65 3.08
CA ARG A 59 22.01 -9.69 4.18
C ARG A 59 20.70 -9.57 4.95
N MET A 60 20.29 -10.66 5.59
CA MET A 60 19.00 -10.73 6.30
C MET A 60 18.81 -9.64 7.35
N GLY A 61 19.86 -9.27 8.11
CA GLY A 61 19.76 -8.16 9.07
C GLY A 61 19.39 -6.82 8.45
N LYS A 62 19.96 -6.50 7.28
CA LYS A 62 19.61 -5.27 6.53
C LYS A 62 18.23 -5.38 5.89
N ALA A 63 17.89 -6.55 5.35
CA ALA A 63 16.58 -6.80 4.76
C ALA A 63 15.45 -6.65 5.79
N SER A 64 15.64 -7.14 7.01
CA SER A 64 14.67 -6.98 8.10
C SER A 64 14.48 -5.53 8.51
N ALA A 65 15.57 -4.74 8.58
CA ALA A 65 15.48 -3.30 8.85
C ALA A 65 14.70 -2.56 7.74
N LEU A 66 14.93 -2.93 6.47
CA LEU A 66 14.19 -2.38 5.35
C LEU A 66 12.70 -2.79 5.38
N ALA A 67 12.39 -4.02 5.79
CA ALA A 67 11.01 -4.50 5.95
C ALA A 67 10.27 -3.71 7.03
N TRP A 68 10.91 -3.49 8.17
CA TRP A 68 10.36 -2.68 9.25
C TRP A 68 10.12 -1.23 8.83
N LEU A 69 11.02 -0.64 8.06
CA LEU A 69 10.82 0.71 7.54
C LEU A 69 9.63 0.78 6.57
N LEU A 70 9.48 -0.19 5.66
CA LEU A 70 8.31 -0.27 4.78
C LEU A 70 7.01 -0.42 5.59
N PHE A 71 7.04 -1.24 6.63
CA PHE A 71 5.89 -1.44 7.51
C PHE A 71 5.44 -0.14 8.17
N ILE A 72 6.38 0.65 8.70
CA ILE A 72 6.08 1.97 9.29
C ILE A 72 5.49 2.90 8.23
N VAL A 73 6.05 2.93 7.02
CA VAL A 73 5.52 3.75 5.91
C VAL A 73 4.07 3.36 5.60
N ILE A 74 3.77 2.07 5.47
CA ILE A 74 2.42 1.58 5.21
C ILE A 74 1.47 1.99 6.34
N ILE A 75 1.88 1.87 7.61
CA ILE A 75 1.07 2.34 8.76
C ILE A 75 0.79 3.83 8.65
N VAL A 76 1.81 4.66 8.40
CA VAL A 76 1.65 6.11 8.29
C VAL A 76 0.64 6.46 7.20
N PHE A 77 0.78 5.89 6.01
CA PHE A 77 -0.18 6.11 4.91
C PHE A 77 -1.57 5.61 5.25
N THR A 78 -1.68 4.44 5.88
CA THR A 78 -2.96 3.86 6.31
C THR A 78 -3.64 4.77 7.33
N THR A 79 -2.93 5.21 8.38
CA THR A 79 -3.46 6.11 9.40
C THR A 79 -3.88 7.46 8.82
N ILE A 80 -3.09 8.04 7.89
CA ILE A 80 -3.47 9.27 7.18
C ILE A 80 -4.76 9.05 6.40
N LEU A 81 -4.86 7.95 5.65
CA LEU A 81 -6.01 7.63 4.84
C LEU A 81 -7.28 7.46 5.69
N PHE A 82 -7.17 6.77 6.84
CA PHE A 82 -8.26 6.66 7.82
C PHE A 82 -8.65 8.00 8.45
N ARG A 83 -7.68 8.89 8.70
CA ARG A 83 -7.94 10.22 9.28
C ARG A 83 -8.63 11.16 8.29
N VAL A 84 -8.29 11.07 7.01
CA VAL A 84 -8.96 11.82 5.93
C VAL A 84 -10.34 11.24 5.65
N SER A 85 -10.47 9.91 5.62
CA SER A 85 -11.73 9.24 5.32
C SER A 85 -12.80 9.45 6.39
N GLY A 86 -12.42 9.49 7.67
CA GLY A 86 -13.35 9.80 8.77
C GLY A 86 -14.07 11.15 8.63
N ARG A 87 -13.58 12.06 7.76
CA ARG A 87 -14.25 13.35 7.46
C ARG A 87 -15.25 13.26 6.29
N TRP A 88 -15.18 12.22 5.45
CA TRP A 88 -15.97 12.06 4.22
C TRP A 88 -16.92 10.85 4.23
N ILE A 89 -16.78 9.93 5.20
CA ILE A 89 -17.68 8.78 5.34
C ILE A 89 -18.96 9.24 6.01
N TYR A 90 -20.05 9.31 5.25
CA TYR A 90 -21.39 9.37 5.80
C TYR A 90 -21.73 7.99 6.34
N TYR A 91 -21.64 7.80 7.66
CA TYR A 91 -22.15 6.59 8.32
C TYR A 91 -23.68 6.60 8.25
N ALA A 92 -24.25 6.17 7.12
CA ALA A 92 -25.69 6.08 6.90
C ALA A 92 -26.40 4.98 7.73
N GLY A 93 -25.78 4.50 8.81
CA GLY A 93 -26.26 3.35 9.59
C GLY A 93 -25.88 3.37 11.07
N ALA A 94 -25.61 4.53 11.65
CA ALA A 94 -25.51 4.68 13.11
C ALA A 94 -26.70 5.51 13.63
N SER A 95 -27.91 5.08 13.30
CA SER A 95 -29.11 5.47 14.03
C SER A 95 -29.80 4.21 14.53
N ARG A 96 -29.44 3.87 15.78
CA ARG A 96 -30.04 2.87 16.68
C ARG A 96 -29.67 1.41 16.44
#